data_AF-A0A7X7U2U9-F1
#
_entry.id   AF-A0A7X7U2U9-F1
#
_cell.length_a   1.000
_cell.length_b   1.000
_cell.length_c   1.000
_cell.angle_alpha   90.00
_cell.angle_beta   90.00
_cell.angle_gamma   90.00
#
_symmetry.space_group_name_H-M   'P 1'
#
loop_
_entity.id
_entity.type
_entity.pdbx_description
1 polymer ?
#
loop_
_entity_poly.entity_id
_entity_poly.type
_entity_poly.pdbx_seq_one_letter_code
_entity_poly.pdbx_strand_id
1 'polypeptide(L)'
;MDKAQDKLRVGLTEAGKVYLQGVAFVVLASLVVPAFGALAILAAVCVVAFAVGFVLRPRIRVTGNLPDRVPAGQTTHLAYTIENTGRLTAYSLSARFAALPEAVEQVGPPQTIGRLMPGETAQITLAIRPRRRGCHQIGLPICESSFPFNLLRIGTMQAESHTLLVLPAFFRLRVSLHYRSRHVNTSSQRSSGRSGDTPEYIGSRPFMSGDSPRRIDVRAWARLAAPATKEYDDDFDDYAAFVLDTRMPEDRPRSKSGQIVELEAAVSLCASVAYSIREDCLIDLLLAGARRHEFTAYPKGTRLERIHEILAGIEPSEDYAIDQIGPLLEDRLQEISEIVFIVLRWDPMYQRLAEWAQRAGCHTTVVVIGRPDASAFAQDWAGDIR
;
A
#
# COMPACT_ATOMS: atom_id res chain seq x y z
N MET A 1 7.01 -2.96 -34.85
CA MET A 1 6.83 -4.10 -33.92
C MET A 1 8.16 -4.33 -33.25
N ASP A 2 8.32 -3.70 -32.08
CA ASP A 2 9.59 -3.66 -31.37
C ASP A 2 9.94 -5.06 -30.87
N LYS A 3 11.09 -5.57 -31.30
CA LYS A 3 11.55 -6.91 -30.94
C LYS A 3 12.14 -6.78 -29.54
N ALA A 4 11.30 -6.90 -28.50
CA ALA A 4 11.74 -6.93 -27.12
C ALA A 4 12.97 -7.85 -27.02
N GLN A 5 14.10 -7.29 -26.61
CA GLN A 5 15.36 -8.01 -26.54
C GLN A 5 15.29 -9.01 -25.38
N ASP A 6 14.73 -10.18 -25.64
CA ASP A 6 14.70 -11.27 -24.67
C ASP A 6 16.13 -11.66 -24.31
N LYS A 7 16.50 -11.45 -23.04
CA LYS A 7 17.83 -11.80 -22.56
C LYS A 7 17.83 -13.28 -22.18
N LEU A 8 18.69 -14.05 -22.83
CA LEU A 8 18.92 -15.46 -22.47
C LEU A 8 19.54 -15.54 -21.08
N ARG A 9 18.92 -16.31 -20.19
CA ARG A 9 19.49 -16.70 -18.89
C ARG A 9 19.82 -18.18 -18.90
N VAL A 10 21.04 -18.48 -18.47
CA VAL A 10 21.52 -19.84 -18.23
C VAL A 10 22.08 -19.90 -16.81
N GLY A 11 21.65 -20.89 -16.04
CA GLY A 11 22.13 -21.15 -14.69
C GLY A 11 22.23 -22.64 -14.40
N LEU A 12 22.86 -23.00 -13.29
CA LEU A 12 22.90 -24.38 -12.79
C LEU A 12 21.79 -24.58 -11.74
N THR A 13 21.15 -25.74 -11.77
CA THR A 13 20.26 -26.19 -10.68
C THR A 13 21.10 -26.66 -9.48
N GLU A 14 20.46 -26.90 -8.34
CA GLU A 14 21.14 -27.56 -7.21
C GLU A 14 21.64 -28.96 -7.57
N ALA A 15 20.86 -29.74 -8.34
CA ALA A 15 21.29 -31.04 -8.84
C ALA A 15 22.49 -30.91 -9.80
N GLY A 16 22.53 -29.89 -10.65
CA GLY A 16 23.68 -29.58 -11.50
C GLY A 16 24.94 -29.21 -10.73
N LYS A 17 24.80 -28.47 -9.61
CA LYS A 17 25.93 -28.16 -8.71
C LYS A 17 26.47 -29.42 -8.03
N VAL A 18 25.59 -30.26 -7.47
CA VAL A 18 25.97 -31.54 -6.85
C VAL A 18 26.62 -32.46 -7.89
N TYR A 19 26.08 -32.48 -9.10
CA TYR A 19 26.65 -33.24 -10.21
C TYR A 19 28.08 -32.78 -10.54
N LEU A 20 28.32 -31.47 -10.67
CA LEU A 20 29.65 -30.91 -10.89
C LEU A 20 30.64 -31.26 -9.78
N GLN A 21 30.19 -31.22 -8.51
CA GLN A 21 31.02 -31.65 -7.38
C GLN A 21 31.37 -33.14 -7.48
N GLY A 22 30.41 -33.99 -7.87
CA GLY A 22 30.64 -35.40 -8.11
C GLY A 22 31.63 -35.66 -9.25
N VAL A 23 31.50 -34.92 -10.37
CA VAL A 23 32.46 -34.97 -11.48
C VAL A 23 33.86 -34.59 -11.01
N ALA A 24 34.00 -33.49 -10.27
CA ALA A 24 35.28 -33.06 -9.74
C ALA A 24 35.91 -34.11 -8.81
N PHE A 25 35.09 -34.74 -7.96
CA PHE A 25 35.54 -35.85 -7.11
C PHE A 25 36.03 -37.05 -7.93
N VAL A 26 35.29 -37.47 -8.95
CA VAL A 26 35.69 -38.58 -9.83
C VAL A 26 36.96 -38.25 -10.62
N VAL A 27 37.13 -36.99 -11.06
CA VAL A 27 38.38 -36.53 -11.70
C VAL A 27 39.56 -36.70 -10.75
N LEU A 28 39.43 -36.26 -9.49
CA LEU A 28 40.49 -36.40 -8.48
C LEU A 28 40.75 -37.87 -8.15
N ALA A 29 39.72 -38.68 -7.95
CA ALA A 29 39.85 -40.11 -7.71
C ALA A 29 40.52 -40.84 -8.89
N SER A 30 40.27 -40.38 -10.12
CA SER A 30 40.88 -40.93 -11.34
C SER A 30 42.40 -40.75 -11.41
N LEU A 31 42.96 -39.83 -10.62
CA LEU A 31 44.42 -39.67 -10.48
C LEU A 31 45.06 -40.81 -9.69
N VAL A 32 44.29 -41.46 -8.82
CA VAL A 32 44.76 -42.56 -7.96
C VAL A 32 44.34 -43.92 -8.53
N VAL A 33 43.08 -44.04 -8.95
CA VAL A 33 42.52 -45.26 -9.54
C VAL A 33 41.96 -44.91 -10.91
N PRO A 34 42.49 -45.46 -12.02
CA PRO A 34 42.10 -45.05 -13.37
C PRO A 34 40.63 -45.41 -13.68
N ALA A 35 39.72 -44.48 -13.37
CA ALA A 35 38.28 -44.59 -13.54
C ALA A 35 37.76 -43.82 -14.78
N PHE A 36 38.53 -43.84 -15.87
CA PHE A 36 38.26 -43.05 -17.08
C PHE A 36 36.88 -43.34 -17.71
N GLY A 37 36.37 -44.57 -17.59
CA GLY A 37 35.04 -44.94 -18.08
C GLY A 37 33.91 -44.20 -17.36
N ALA A 38 34.00 -44.07 -16.04
CA ALA A 38 33.02 -43.32 -15.25
C ALA A 38 33.07 -41.82 -15.59
N LEU A 39 34.28 -41.26 -15.74
CA LEU A 39 34.47 -39.88 -16.14
C LEU A 39 33.89 -39.59 -17.54
N ALA A 40 34.11 -40.49 -18.50
CA ALA A 40 33.58 -40.36 -19.85
C ALA A 40 32.04 -40.36 -19.88
N ILE A 41 31.40 -41.22 -19.09
CA ILE A 41 29.94 -41.26 -18.96
C ILE A 41 29.42 -39.95 -18.38
N LEU A 42 30.06 -39.43 -17.32
CA LEU A 42 29.64 -38.18 -16.73
C LEU A 42 29.83 -36.99 -17.69
N ALA A 43 30.97 -36.92 -18.37
CA ALA A 43 31.21 -35.91 -19.39
C ALA A 43 30.15 -35.99 -20.52
N ALA A 44 29.81 -37.19 -20.98
CA ALA A 44 28.79 -37.41 -22.00
C ALA A 44 27.41 -36.91 -21.55
N VAL A 45 26.99 -37.22 -20.32
CA VAL A 45 25.71 -36.73 -19.75
C VAL A 45 25.70 -35.20 -19.71
N CYS A 46 26.79 -34.54 -19.30
CA CYS A 46 26.93 -33.09 -19.31
C CYS A 46 26.77 -32.50 -20.73
N VAL A 47 27.48 -33.06 -21.71
CA VAL A 47 27.44 -32.59 -23.10
C VAL A 47 26.04 -32.77 -23.69
N VAL A 48 25.41 -33.92 -23.46
CA VAL A 48 24.03 -34.19 -23.89
C VAL A 48 23.07 -33.22 -23.21
N ALA A 49 23.20 -32.99 -21.91
CA ALA A 49 22.33 -32.07 -21.18
C ALA A 49 22.42 -30.63 -21.73
N PHE A 50 23.63 -30.16 -22.00
CA PHE A 50 23.85 -28.84 -22.57
C PHE A 50 23.32 -28.74 -24.02
N ALA A 51 23.65 -29.71 -24.87
CA ALA A 51 23.22 -29.72 -26.26
C ALA A 51 21.70 -29.79 -26.40
N VAL A 52 21.05 -30.72 -25.68
CA VAL A 52 19.60 -30.87 -25.69
C VAL A 52 18.91 -29.66 -25.05
N GLY A 53 19.42 -29.16 -23.92
CA GLY A 53 18.86 -27.96 -23.28
C GLY A 53 18.96 -26.72 -24.16
N PHE A 54 20.04 -26.56 -24.93
CA PHE A 54 20.20 -25.46 -25.87
C PHE A 54 19.30 -25.59 -27.10
N VAL A 55 19.14 -26.80 -27.65
CA VAL A 55 18.25 -27.07 -28.79
C VAL A 55 16.78 -26.88 -28.39
N LEU A 56 16.37 -27.44 -27.25
CA LEU A 56 15.01 -27.34 -26.70
C LEU A 56 14.81 -26.09 -25.82
N ARG A 57 15.64 -25.06 -26.01
CA ARG A 57 15.55 -23.82 -25.23
C ARG A 57 14.13 -23.24 -25.32
N PRO A 58 13.49 -22.93 -24.18
CA PRO A 58 12.14 -22.42 -24.19
C PRO A 58 12.12 -20.97 -24.68
N ARG A 59 11.13 -20.63 -25.52
CA ARG A 59 10.82 -19.25 -25.94
C ARG A 59 9.42 -18.91 -25.47
N ILE A 60 9.32 -18.50 -24.21
CA ILE A 60 8.04 -18.26 -23.55
C ILE A 60 7.79 -16.77 -23.48
N ARG A 61 6.62 -16.35 -23.97
CA ARG A 61 6.08 -15.02 -23.72
C ARG A 61 5.23 -15.10 -22.47
N VAL A 62 5.52 -14.23 -21.51
CA VAL A 62 4.67 -14.07 -20.34
C VAL A 62 3.85 -12.82 -20.53
N THR A 63 2.55 -12.92 -20.27
CA THR A 63 1.63 -11.80 -20.20
C THR A 63 0.87 -11.90 -18.88
N GLY A 64 0.61 -10.77 -18.24
CA GLY A 64 -0.18 -10.75 -17.02
C GLY A 64 -0.31 -9.32 -16.54
N ASN A 65 -1.40 -9.06 -15.82
CA ASN A 65 -1.59 -7.75 -15.20
C ASN A 65 -1.16 -7.83 -13.75
N LEU A 66 -0.23 -6.96 -13.36
CA LEU A 66 0.11 -6.76 -11.97
C LEU A 66 -0.98 -5.85 -11.37
N PRO A 67 -1.55 -6.15 -10.20
CA PRO A 67 -2.42 -5.20 -9.54
C PRO A 67 -1.62 -3.92 -9.25
N ASP A 68 -2.23 -2.75 -9.50
CA ASP A 68 -1.59 -1.47 -9.24
C ASP A 68 -1.25 -1.28 -7.75
N ARG A 69 -2.03 -1.93 -6.87
CA ARG A 69 -1.99 -1.72 -5.42
C ARG A 69 -2.09 -3.02 -4.65
N VAL A 70 -1.22 -3.19 -3.66
CA VAL A 70 -1.24 -4.34 -2.74
C VAL A 70 -0.97 -3.89 -1.30
N PRO A 71 -1.71 -4.36 -0.30
CA PRO A 71 -1.41 -4.06 1.09
C PRO A 71 -0.14 -4.75 1.59
N ALA A 72 0.67 -4.01 2.36
CA ALA A 72 1.84 -4.58 3.03
C ALA A 72 1.45 -5.71 4.00
N GLY A 73 2.26 -6.76 4.06
CA GLY A 73 2.12 -7.89 4.96
C GLY A 73 1.17 -8.99 4.48
N GLN A 74 0.34 -8.74 3.47
CA GLN A 74 -0.58 -9.72 2.90
C GLN A 74 0.03 -10.47 1.71
N THR A 75 -0.35 -11.73 1.56
CA THR A 75 0.05 -12.54 0.40
C THR A 75 -0.92 -12.27 -0.75
N THR A 76 -0.39 -11.85 -1.89
CA THR A 76 -1.18 -11.57 -3.10
C THR A 76 -0.82 -12.57 -4.20
N HIS A 77 -1.86 -13.16 -4.78
CA HIS A 77 -1.75 -14.09 -5.89
C HIS A 77 -1.83 -13.33 -7.22
N LEU A 78 -0.81 -13.50 -8.04
CA LEU A 78 -0.64 -12.87 -9.35
C LEU A 78 -0.86 -13.92 -10.42
N ALA A 79 -1.87 -13.71 -11.26
CA ALA A 79 -2.18 -14.58 -12.39
C ALA A 79 -1.42 -14.11 -13.63
N TYR A 80 -0.65 -15.02 -14.22
CA TYR A 80 0.05 -14.81 -15.48
C TYR A 80 -0.38 -15.86 -16.49
N THR A 81 -0.45 -15.46 -17.75
CA THR A 81 -0.57 -16.36 -18.88
C THR A 81 0.79 -16.50 -19.52
N ILE A 82 1.21 -17.74 -19.74
CA ILE A 82 2.45 -18.04 -20.45
C ILE A 82 2.11 -18.70 -21.78
N GLU A 83 2.80 -18.28 -22.84
CA GLU A 83 2.59 -18.76 -24.20
C GLU A 83 3.92 -19.26 -24.76
N ASN A 84 3.94 -20.48 -25.30
CA ASN A 84 5.11 -20.97 -26.02
C ASN A 84 5.14 -20.42 -27.45
N THR A 85 5.92 -19.36 -27.66
CA THR A 85 6.15 -18.75 -28.99
C THR A 85 7.23 -19.46 -29.80
N GLY A 86 7.87 -20.49 -29.24
CA GLY A 86 8.87 -21.31 -29.91
C GLY A 86 8.28 -22.28 -30.92
N ARG A 87 9.15 -22.87 -31.76
CA ARG A 87 8.77 -23.94 -32.70
C ARG A 87 8.79 -25.34 -32.08
N LEU A 88 9.33 -25.47 -30.87
CA LEU A 88 9.56 -26.74 -30.19
C LEU A 88 8.77 -26.79 -28.88
N THR A 89 8.41 -27.98 -28.45
CA THR A 89 7.76 -28.21 -27.15
C THR A 89 8.72 -27.86 -26.03
N ALA A 90 8.26 -27.03 -25.09
CA ALA A 90 8.99 -26.71 -23.88
C ALA A 90 8.66 -27.73 -22.79
N TYR A 91 9.67 -28.30 -22.15
CA TYR A 91 9.52 -29.30 -21.09
C TYR A 91 10.01 -28.78 -19.75
N SER A 92 9.43 -29.27 -18.66
CA SER A 92 9.84 -28.98 -17.28
C SER A 92 10.09 -27.48 -17.05
N LEU A 93 9.08 -26.69 -17.38
CA LEU A 93 9.10 -25.25 -17.17
C LEU A 93 8.86 -24.94 -15.70
N SER A 94 9.59 -23.96 -15.18
CA SER A 94 9.40 -23.38 -13.86
C SER A 94 9.28 -21.87 -13.98
N ALA A 95 8.27 -21.29 -13.34
CA ALA A 95 8.04 -19.84 -13.34
C ALA A 95 8.41 -19.24 -11.97
N ARG A 96 9.22 -18.19 -11.99
CA ARG A 96 9.67 -17.47 -10.77
C ARG A 96 10.05 -16.04 -11.09
N PHE A 97 10.15 -15.19 -10.08
CA PHE A 97 10.74 -13.86 -10.28
C PHE A 97 12.27 -13.97 -10.29
N ALA A 98 12.93 -13.31 -11.26
CA ALA A 98 14.38 -13.33 -11.38
C ALA A 98 15.08 -12.47 -10.32
N ALA A 99 14.48 -11.31 -10.07
CA ALA A 99 14.87 -10.34 -9.07
C ALA A 99 13.59 -9.71 -8.53
N LEU A 100 13.49 -9.63 -7.21
CA LEU A 100 12.48 -8.84 -6.51
C LEU A 100 13.21 -7.81 -5.64
N PRO A 101 12.64 -6.61 -5.43
CA PRO A 101 13.13 -5.70 -4.41
C PRO A 101 13.18 -6.40 -3.05
N GLU A 102 14.12 -6.04 -2.18
CA GLU A 102 14.24 -6.61 -0.83
C GLU A 102 12.94 -6.49 -0.01
N ALA A 103 12.16 -5.45 -0.31
CA ALA A 103 10.85 -5.21 0.28
C ALA A 103 9.76 -6.22 -0.13
N VAL A 104 9.97 -7.06 -1.15
CA VAL A 104 8.96 -7.99 -1.68
C VAL A 104 9.53 -9.40 -1.73
N GLU A 105 8.84 -10.32 -1.06
CA GLU A 105 9.21 -11.73 -1.03
C GLU A 105 8.33 -12.54 -1.96
N GLN A 106 8.91 -13.49 -2.70
CA GLN A 106 8.12 -14.52 -3.39
C GLN A 106 7.75 -15.62 -2.39
N VAL A 107 6.45 -15.92 -2.27
CA VAL A 107 5.94 -16.91 -1.33
C VAL A 107 5.35 -18.10 -2.10
N GLY A 108 5.48 -19.30 -1.54
CA GLY A 108 4.94 -20.53 -2.11
C GLY A 108 5.91 -21.27 -3.02
N PRO A 109 5.55 -22.51 -3.41
CA PRO A 109 6.39 -23.32 -4.27
C PRO A 109 6.48 -22.73 -5.69
N PRO A 110 7.59 -22.95 -6.41
CA PRO A 110 7.69 -22.59 -7.81
C PRO A 110 6.60 -23.32 -8.60
N GLN A 111 5.88 -22.57 -9.45
CA GLN A 111 4.90 -23.16 -10.35
C GLN A 111 5.63 -23.88 -11.47
N THR A 112 5.28 -25.15 -11.69
CA THR A 112 5.92 -25.99 -12.70
C THR A 112 4.92 -26.50 -13.72
N ILE A 113 5.33 -26.52 -14.98
CA ILE A 113 4.55 -27.03 -16.10
C ILE A 113 5.37 -28.12 -16.79
N GLY A 114 4.81 -29.33 -16.83
CA GLY A 114 5.52 -30.50 -17.34
C GLY A 114 5.84 -30.40 -18.83
N ARG A 115 4.90 -29.90 -19.63
CA ARG A 115 5.06 -29.67 -21.07
C ARG A 115 4.19 -28.51 -21.53
N LEU A 116 4.65 -27.78 -22.53
CA LEU A 116 3.90 -26.74 -23.23
C LEU A 116 4.23 -26.80 -24.73
N MET A 117 3.26 -27.17 -25.55
CA MET A 117 3.39 -27.32 -27.00
C MET A 117 3.57 -25.96 -27.69
N PRO A 118 4.14 -25.92 -28.91
CA PRO A 118 4.20 -24.69 -29.70
C PRO A 118 2.81 -24.05 -29.87
N GLY A 119 2.69 -22.76 -29.54
CA GLY A 119 1.43 -22.00 -29.58
C GLY A 119 0.46 -22.30 -28.42
N GLU A 120 0.79 -23.22 -27.51
CA GLU A 120 -0.04 -23.52 -26.34
C GLU A 120 0.14 -22.44 -25.26
N THR A 121 -0.97 -22.09 -24.61
CA THR A 121 -1.02 -21.16 -23.49
C THR A 121 -1.37 -21.88 -22.20
N ALA A 122 -0.71 -21.52 -21.10
CA ALA A 122 -1.03 -22.00 -19.76
C ALA A 122 -1.17 -20.84 -18.78
N GLN A 123 -2.08 -20.96 -17.82
CA GLN A 123 -2.20 -20.00 -16.72
C GLN A 123 -1.38 -20.49 -15.52
N ILE A 124 -0.64 -19.57 -14.91
CA ILE A 124 0.13 -19.79 -13.70
C ILE A 124 -0.22 -18.75 -12.65
N THR A 125 -0.14 -19.14 -11.38
CA THR A 125 -0.39 -18.24 -10.26
C THR A 125 0.84 -18.18 -9.38
N LEU A 126 1.48 -17.01 -9.30
CA LEU A 126 2.62 -16.76 -8.43
C LEU A 126 2.17 -15.94 -7.23
N ALA A 127 2.66 -16.24 -6.03
CA ALA A 127 2.35 -15.46 -4.84
C ALA A 127 3.53 -14.57 -4.43
N ILE A 128 3.22 -13.32 -4.09
CA ILE A 128 4.17 -12.38 -3.50
C ILE A 128 3.66 -11.90 -2.14
N ARG A 129 4.57 -11.52 -1.26
CA ARG A 129 4.27 -10.88 0.02
C ARG A 129 5.16 -9.66 0.19
N PRO A 130 4.63 -8.45 -0.05
CA PRO A 130 5.33 -7.21 0.26
C PRO A 130 5.50 -7.07 1.77
N ARG A 131 6.72 -6.83 2.23
CA ARG A 131 7.08 -6.59 3.64
C ARG A 131 7.09 -5.11 4.00
N ARG A 132 7.34 -4.23 3.03
CA ARG A 132 7.44 -2.78 3.22
C ARG A 132 6.54 -2.04 2.25
N ARG A 133 5.82 -1.02 2.74
CA ARG A 133 5.07 -0.06 1.91
C ARG A 133 5.99 0.71 0.97
N GLY A 134 5.40 1.36 -0.04
CA GLY A 134 6.11 2.20 -0.99
C GLY A 134 5.97 1.74 -2.43
N CYS A 135 6.65 2.47 -3.31
CA CYS A 135 6.65 2.22 -4.75
C CYS A 135 7.79 1.26 -5.11
N HIS A 136 7.46 0.09 -5.67
CA HIS A 136 8.42 -0.97 -5.98
C HIS A 136 8.33 -1.36 -7.45
N GLN A 137 9.47 -1.43 -8.15
CA GLN A 137 9.50 -1.94 -9.52
C GLN A 137 9.60 -3.46 -9.53
N ILE A 138 8.68 -4.12 -10.23
CA ILE A 138 8.61 -5.57 -10.36
C ILE A 138 8.58 -5.93 -11.84
N GLY A 139 9.54 -6.76 -12.25
CA GLY A 139 9.57 -7.31 -13.61
C GLY A 139 8.58 -8.46 -13.80
N LEU A 140 8.30 -8.81 -15.05
CA LEU A 140 7.60 -10.05 -15.35
C LEU A 140 8.38 -11.28 -14.81
N PRO A 141 7.67 -12.35 -14.42
CA PRO A 141 8.36 -13.57 -13.99
C PRO A 141 9.09 -14.20 -15.17
N ILE A 142 10.21 -14.84 -14.86
CA ILE A 142 10.99 -15.63 -15.82
C ILE A 142 10.46 -17.06 -15.86
N CYS A 143 10.41 -17.62 -17.07
CA CYS A 143 10.15 -19.03 -17.28
C CYS A 143 11.45 -19.73 -17.68
N GLU A 144 11.93 -20.65 -16.83
CA GLU A 144 13.15 -21.42 -17.03
C GLU A 144 12.80 -22.90 -17.19
N SER A 145 13.34 -23.55 -18.21
CA SER A 145 13.30 -25.00 -18.36
C SER A 145 14.49 -25.63 -17.64
N SER A 146 14.22 -26.72 -16.91
CA SER A 146 15.26 -27.59 -16.35
C SER A 146 15.51 -28.87 -17.16
N PHE A 147 14.98 -28.95 -18.37
CA PHE A 147 15.13 -30.11 -19.24
C PHE A 147 16.43 -30.05 -20.05
N PRO A 148 17.16 -31.17 -20.22
CA PRO A 148 16.95 -32.50 -19.63
C PRO A 148 17.71 -32.70 -18.31
N PHE A 149 17.34 -33.74 -17.56
CA PHE A 149 18.02 -34.22 -16.33
C PHE A 149 18.07 -33.26 -15.15
N ASN A 150 17.42 -32.10 -15.21
CA ASN A 150 17.42 -31.11 -14.13
C ASN A 150 18.83 -30.63 -13.75
N LEU A 151 19.76 -30.54 -14.71
CA LEU A 151 21.14 -30.07 -14.47
C LEU A 151 21.32 -28.56 -14.72
N LEU A 152 20.67 -28.04 -15.76
CA LEU A 152 20.76 -26.65 -16.19
C LEU A 152 19.40 -25.97 -16.05
N ARG A 153 19.38 -24.65 -15.91
CA ARG A 153 18.20 -23.80 -16.06
C ARG A 153 18.41 -22.89 -17.24
N ILE A 154 17.55 -22.98 -18.24
CA ILE A 154 17.64 -22.17 -19.46
C ILE A 154 16.31 -21.47 -19.65
N GLY A 155 16.32 -20.15 -19.78
CA GLY A 155 15.10 -19.36 -19.95
C GLY A 155 15.35 -18.02 -20.63
N THR A 156 14.26 -17.35 -21.00
CA THR A 156 14.26 -15.99 -21.54
C THR A 156 13.66 -15.03 -20.53
N MET A 157 14.26 -13.85 -20.40
CA MET A 157 13.76 -12.78 -19.54
C MET A 157 13.31 -11.61 -20.41
N GLN A 158 12.06 -11.20 -20.24
CA GLN A 158 11.50 -10.00 -20.84
C GLN A 158 11.94 -8.77 -20.02
N ALA A 159 12.27 -7.67 -20.70
CA ALA A 159 12.78 -6.45 -20.07
C ALA A 159 11.67 -5.51 -19.55
N GLU A 160 10.45 -6.03 -19.34
CA GLU A 160 9.31 -5.24 -18.90
C GLU A 160 9.24 -5.18 -17.37
N SER A 161 9.09 -3.96 -16.85
CA SER A 161 8.92 -3.67 -15.43
C SER A 161 7.66 -2.88 -15.18
N HIS A 162 6.89 -3.30 -14.18
CA HIS A 162 5.68 -2.62 -13.71
C HIS A 162 5.92 -2.01 -12.34
N THR A 163 5.23 -0.92 -12.06
CA THR A 163 5.27 -0.27 -10.74
C THR A 163 4.17 -0.88 -9.87
N LEU A 164 4.57 -1.48 -8.74
CA LEU A 164 3.67 -1.94 -7.69
C LEU A 164 3.64 -0.91 -6.56
N LEU A 165 2.46 -0.35 -6.26
CA LEU A 165 2.27 0.46 -5.07
C LEU A 165 1.89 -0.43 -3.89
N VAL A 166 2.77 -0.51 -2.90
CA VAL A 166 2.49 -1.25 -1.67
C VAL A 166 1.90 -0.31 -0.63
N LEU A 167 0.61 -0.49 -0.32
CA LEU A 167 -0.12 0.29 0.67
C LEU A 167 0.36 -0.03 2.09
N PRO A 168 0.26 0.92 3.05
CA PRO A 168 0.55 0.62 4.45
C PRO A 168 -0.35 -0.50 4.97
N ALA A 169 0.14 -1.28 5.93
CA ALA A 169 -0.71 -2.21 6.66
C ALA A 169 -1.75 -1.40 7.46
N PHE A 170 -3.01 -1.80 7.42
CA PHE A 170 -4.06 -1.16 8.21
C PHE A 170 -5.01 -2.20 8.78
N PHE A 171 -5.65 -1.83 9.90
CA PHE A 171 -6.58 -2.68 10.62
C PHE A 171 -7.83 -1.89 10.96
N ARG A 172 -8.96 -2.59 11.12
CA ARG A 172 -10.17 -1.97 11.67
C ARG A 172 -9.94 -1.76 13.17
N LEU A 173 -9.97 -0.50 13.60
CA LEU A 173 -9.86 -0.10 15.00
C LEU A 173 -11.25 0.19 15.57
N ARG A 174 -11.40 -0.03 16.88
CA ARG A 174 -12.56 0.45 17.64
C ARG A 174 -12.20 1.80 18.24
N VAL A 175 -12.25 2.85 17.43
CA VAL A 175 -12.02 4.22 17.89
C VAL A 175 -13.38 4.88 18.07
N SER A 176 -13.68 5.31 19.28
CA SER A 176 -14.77 6.25 19.53
C SER A 176 -14.23 7.65 19.33
N LEU A 177 -14.32 8.18 18.11
CA LEU A 177 -14.15 9.61 17.94
C LEU A 177 -15.37 10.31 18.53
N HIS A 178 -15.14 11.44 19.19
CA HIS A 178 -16.20 12.21 19.81
C HIS A 178 -16.80 13.13 18.75
N TYR A 179 -17.55 12.55 17.80
CA TYR A 179 -18.31 13.30 16.81
C TYR A 179 -19.39 14.10 17.53
N ARG A 180 -19.07 15.33 17.97
CA ARG A 180 -20.11 16.32 18.24
C ARG A 180 -20.15 17.20 17.02
N SER A 181 -21.26 17.10 16.28
CA SER A 181 -21.47 17.83 15.04
C SER A 181 -21.20 19.31 15.27
N ARG A 182 -20.00 19.75 14.88
CA ARG A 182 -19.80 21.14 14.55
C ARG A 182 -20.53 21.26 13.23
N HIS A 183 -21.68 21.92 13.24
CA HIS A 183 -22.43 22.20 12.01
C HIS A 183 -21.56 23.14 11.15
N VAL A 184 -20.63 22.57 10.38
CA VAL A 184 -19.77 23.32 9.49
C VAL A 184 -20.58 23.58 8.23
N ASN A 185 -21.11 24.80 8.12
CA ASN A 185 -21.71 25.28 6.89
C ASN A 185 -20.61 25.53 5.85
N THR A 186 -20.28 24.53 5.03
CA THR A 186 -19.45 24.73 3.83
C THR A 186 -20.30 25.36 2.71
N SER A 187 -20.66 26.64 2.88
CA SER A 187 -21.46 27.38 1.90
C SER A 187 -20.68 27.83 0.67
N SER A 188 -19.35 27.63 0.61
CA SER A 188 -18.49 28.28 -0.39
C SER A 188 -17.94 27.37 -1.50
N GLN A 189 -17.98 26.03 -1.39
CA GLN A 189 -17.34 25.16 -2.40
C GLN A 189 -18.10 23.87 -2.74
N ARG A 190 -19.45 23.84 -2.60
CA ARG A 190 -20.23 22.83 -3.31
C ARG A 190 -20.08 23.09 -4.81
N SER A 191 -19.20 22.33 -5.46
CA SER A 191 -18.97 22.37 -6.89
C SER A 191 -20.32 22.35 -7.61
N SER A 192 -20.54 23.39 -8.39
CA SER A 192 -21.75 23.74 -9.12
C SER A 192 -22.07 22.68 -10.19
N GLY A 193 -22.61 21.53 -9.74
CA GLY A 193 -23.03 20.44 -10.62
C GLY A 193 -24.29 19.70 -10.16
N ARG A 194 -24.79 19.96 -8.94
CA ARG A 194 -26.08 19.48 -8.46
C ARG A 194 -26.82 20.61 -7.74
N SER A 195 -27.50 21.44 -8.52
CA SER A 195 -28.68 22.14 -8.02
C SER A 195 -29.72 21.07 -7.69
N GLY A 196 -29.77 20.59 -6.44
CA GLY A 196 -30.67 19.49 -6.10
C GLY A 196 -30.78 19.08 -4.63
N ASP A 197 -29.73 19.19 -3.80
CA ASP A 197 -29.87 18.84 -2.38
C ASP A 197 -30.44 20.01 -1.61
N THR A 198 -31.76 20.14 -1.70
CA THR A 198 -32.55 20.78 -0.64
C THR A 198 -32.47 19.83 0.55
N PRO A 199 -32.12 20.29 1.76
CA PRO A 199 -32.03 19.40 2.91
C PRO A 199 -33.37 18.67 3.09
N GLU A 200 -33.32 17.38 3.43
CA GLU A 200 -34.51 16.53 3.41
C GLU A 200 -35.44 16.92 4.56
N TYR A 201 -36.73 17.12 4.29
CA TYR A 201 -37.67 17.46 5.35
C TYR A 201 -37.91 16.24 6.24
N ILE A 202 -37.44 16.27 7.48
CA ILE A 202 -37.65 15.19 8.46
C ILE A 202 -39.03 15.34 9.12
N GLY A 203 -39.45 16.57 9.43
CA GLY A 203 -40.64 16.78 10.23
C GLY A 203 -40.90 18.23 10.61
N SER A 204 -41.92 18.43 11.44
CA SER A 204 -42.27 19.74 11.99
C SER A 204 -42.25 19.67 13.51
N ARG A 205 -41.65 20.66 14.15
CA ARG A 205 -41.69 20.83 15.61
C ARG A 205 -42.42 22.11 16.00
N PRO A 206 -42.86 22.27 17.27
CA PRO A 206 -43.38 23.55 17.76
C PRO A 206 -42.39 24.69 17.53
N PHE A 207 -42.89 25.83 17.07
CA PHE A 207 -42.09 27.03 16.86
C PHE A 207 -41.57 27.56 18.20
N MET A 208 -40.29 27.90 18.25
CA MET A 208 -39.65 28.52 19.41
C MET A 208 -39.21 29.94 19.09
N SER A 209 -39.22 30.81 20.10
CA SER A 209 -38.72 32.19 19.99
C SER A 209 -37.26 32.18 19.54
N GLY A 210 -36.99 32.68 18.33
CA GLY A 210 -35.66 32.64 17.68
C GLY A 210 -35.64 31.84 16.38
N ASP A 211 -36.67 31.04 16.11
CA ASP A 211 -36.81 30.33 14.85
C ASP A 211 -36.99 31.31 13.67
N SER A 212 -36.33 30.99 12.55
CA SER A 212 -36.44 31.81 11.34
C SER A 212 -37.86 31.78 10.78
N PRO A 213 -38.49 32.94 10.49
CA PRO A 213 -39.81 32.99 9.87
C PRO A 213 -39.89 32.29 8.51
N ARG A 214 -38.73 32.11 7.84
CA ARG A 214 -38.64 31.40 6.55
C ARG A 214 -38.81 29.89 6.67
N ARG A 215 -38.60 29.32 7.87
CA ARG A 215 -38.73 27.88 8.14
C ARG A 215 -40.11 27.50 8.72
N ILE A 216 -41.10 28.38 8.70
CA ILE A 216 -42.44 28.07 9.23
C ILE A 216 -43.12 27.00 8.39
N ASP A 217 -43.63 25.95 9.03
CA ASP A 217 -44.51 24.98 8.38
C ASP A 217 -45.97 25.43 8.49
N VAL A 218 -46.42 26.14 7.46
CA VAL A 218 -47.81 26.62 7.37
C VAL A 218 -48.84 25.49 7.36
N ARG A 219 -48.48 24.28 6.88
CA ARG A 219 -49.40 23.15 6.78
C ARG A 219 -49.53 22.44 8.13
N ALA A 220 -48.44 22.27 8.85
CA ALA A 220 -48.45 21.76 10.21
C ALA A 220 -49.15 22.73 11.15
N TRP A 221 -48.89 24.04 11.01
CA TRP A 221 -49.58 25.07 11.79
C TRP A 221 -51.10 25.01 11.58
N ALA A 222 -51.57 24.95 10.33
CA ALA A 222 -53.00 24.87 10.05
C ALA A 222 -53.67 23.61 10.66
N ARG A 223 -52.95 22.48 10.76
CA ARG A 223 -53.48 21.23 11.34
C ARG A 223 -53.48 21.22 12.87
N LEU A 224 -52.44 21.76 13.47
CA LEU A 224 -52.22 21.72 14.93
C LEU A 224 -52.79 22.95 15.64
N ALA A 225 -53.25 23.96 14.89
CA ALA A 225 -53.67 25.25 15.41
C ALA A 225 -52.62 25.95 16.30
N ALA A 226 -51.34 25.59 16.12
CA ALA A 226 -50.20 26.11 16.87
C ALA A 226 -49.01 26.35 15.92
N PRO A 227 -48.21 27.42 16.09
CA PRO A 227 -47.06 27.70 15.24
C PRO A 227 -46.06 26.54 15.20
N ALA A 228 -45.62 26.18 14.00
CA ALA A 228 -44.69 25.07 13.76
C ALA A 228 -43.56 25.46 12.82
N THR A 229 -42.38 24.89 13.05
CA THR A 229 -41.15 25.10 12.26
C THR A 229 -40.76 23.79 11.58
N LYS A 230 -40.44 23.86 10.29
CA LYS A 230 -39.88 22.75 9.51
C LYS A 230 -38.49 22.40 10.02
N GLU A 231 -38.31 21.14 10.36
CA GLU A 231 -37.02 20.52 10.59
C GLU A 231 -36.57 19.82 9.31
N TYR A 232 -35.31 20.09 8.97
CA TYR A 232 -34.65 19.52 7.83
C TYR A 232 -33.46 18.70 8.33
N ASP A 233 -33.21 17.56 7.70
CA ASP A 233 -31.96 16.82 7.82
C ASP A 233 -30.94 17.63 7.02
N ASP A 234 -30.21 18.45 7.73
CA ASP A 234 -29.03 19.01 7.14
C ASP A 234 -27.95 17.90 7.25
N ASP A 235 -27.80 17.11 6.18
CA ASP A 235 -26.69 16.16 5.97
C ASP A 235 -25.37 16.96 5.94
N PHE A 236 -24.91 17.39 7.12
CA PHE A 236 -23.59 17.96 7.31
C PHE A 236 -22.64 16.79 7.54
N ASP A 237 -21.85 16.45 6.52
CA ASP A 237 -20.73 15.56 6.73
C ASP A 237 -19.78 16.20 7.77
N ASP A 238 -19.43 15.45 8.82
CA ASP A 238 -18.33 15.83 9.71
C ASP A 238 -17.02 15.70 8.94
N TYR A 239 -16.13 16.69 9.07
CA TYR A 239 -14.83 16.69 8.41
C TYR A 239 -13.71 16.37 9.38
N ALA A 240 -12.84 15.44 8.99
CA ALA A 240 -11.64 15.06 9.73
C ALA A 240 -10.37 15.55 9.04
N ALA A 241 -9.41 15.97 9.86
CA ALA A 241 -8.04 16.21 9.46
C ALA A 241 -7.07 15.30 10.20
N PHE A 242 -6.02 14.86 9.52
CA PHE A 242 -4.92 14.11 10.10
C PHE A 242 -3.65 14.96 10.07
N VAL A 243 -2.92 14.95 11.18
CA VAL A 243 -1.57 15.49 11.27
C VAL A 243 -0.63 14.34 11.60
N LEU A 244 0.27 14.01 10.69
CA LEU A 244 1.22 12.92 10.81
C LEU A 244 2.64 13.48 10.93
N ASP A 245 3.30 13.19 12.06
CA ASP A 245 4.71 13.51 12.25
C ASP A 245 5.60 12.61 11.41
N THR A 246 6.47 13.23 10.64
CA THR A 246 7.45 12.53 9.79
C THR A 246 8.89 12.85 10.17
N ARG A 247 9.12 13.64 11.24
CA ARG A 247 10.48 14.05 11.64
C ARG A 247 11.25 12.90 12.23
N MET A 248 12.47 12.73 11.77
CA MET A 248 13.38 11.72 12.29
C MET A 248 13.87 12.08 13.71
N PRO A 249 13.76 11.19 14.71
CA PRO A 249 14.42 11.39 15.99
C PRO A 249 15.94 11.31 15.79
N GLU A 250 16.68 12.31 16.28
CA GLU A 250 18.13 12.48 16.04
C GLU A 250 18.97 11.29 16.55
N ASP A 251 18.52 10.62 17.63
CA ASP A 251 19.28 9.58 18.34
C ASP A 251 18.99 8.14 17.91
N ARG A 252 18.16 7.88 16.87
CA ARG A 252 17.75 6.51 16.54
C ARG A 252 18.46 5.94 15.30
N PRO A 253 19.15 4.79 15.43
CA PRO A 253 19.80 4.16 14.30
C PRO A 253 18.74 3.68 13.30
N ARG A 254 18.94 3.99 12.02
CA ARG A 254 18.19 3.35 10.93
C ARG A 254 18.46 1.85 11.02
N SER A 255 17.41 1.03 10.95
CA SER A 255 17.59 -0.42 10.75
C SER A 255 18.45 -0.66 9.50
N LYS A 256 19.10 -1.82 9.38
CA LYS A 256 19.82 -2.22 8.15
C LYS A 256 18.93 -2.13 6.89
N SER A 257 17.61 -2.18 7.05
CA SER A 257 16.61 -1.99 6.00
C SER A 257 16.21 -0.53 5.72
N GLY A 258 16.82 0.45 6.40
CA GLY A 258 16.49 1.88 6.32
C GLY A 258 15.14 2.26 6.94
N GLN A 259 14.44 1.33 7.61
CA GLN A 259 13.12 1.56 8.22
C GLN A 259 13.22 2.15 9.62
N ILE A 260 12.26 3.01 9.94
CA ILE A 260 12.02 3.57 11.28
C ILE A 260 10.71 2.94 11.78
N VAL A 261 10.79 2.06 12.78
CA VAL A 261 9.66 1.24 13.24
C VAL A 261 8.49 2.11 13.69
N GLU A 262 8.78 3.24 14.34
CA GLU A 262 7.80 4.17 14.86
C GLU A 262 7.09 4.93 13.75
N LEU A 263 7.81 5.31 12.68
CA LEU A 263 7.18 5.91 11.51
C LEU A 263 6.29 4.89 10.79
N GLU A 264 6.73 3.63 10.63
CA GLU A 264 5.88 2.59 10.05
C GLU A 264 4.60 2.38 10.87
N ALA A 265 4.72 2.39 12.21
CA ALA A 265 3.58 2.30 13.11
C ALA A 265 2.66 3.53 13.00
N ALA A 266 3.21 4.73 12.87
CA ALA A 266 2.45 5.97 12.68
C ALA A 266 1.67 6.00 11.38
N VAL A 267 2.32 5.59 10.28
CA VAL A 267 1.65 5.47 8.98
C VAL A 267 0.57 4.39 9.03
N SER A 268 0.84 3.24 9.65
CA SER A 268 -0.12 2.15 9.82
C SER A 268 -1.32 2.55 10.69
N LEU A 269 -1.07 3.29 11.78
CA LEU A 269 -2.12 3.84 12.62
C LEU A 269 -2.96 4.86 11.84
N CYS A 270 -2.34 5.81 11.14
CA CYS A 270 -3.06 6.79 10.32
C CYS A 270 -3.94 6.10 9.28
N ALA A 271 -3.41 5.10 8.58
CA ALA A 271 -4.17 4.31 7.61
C ALA A 271 -5.33 3.55 8.25
N SER A 272 -5.14 3.05 9.48
CA SER A 272 -6.13 2.29 10.25
C SER A 272 -7.25 3.18 10.82
N VAL A 273 -6.91 4.35 11.36
CA VAL A 273 -7.90 5.33 11.83
C VAL A 273 -8.71 5.83 10.64
N ALA A 274 -8.04 6.25 9.55
CA ALA A 274 -8.71 6.65 8.32
C ALA A 274 -9.67 5.58 7.79
N TYR A 275 -9.25 4.30 7.80
CA TYR A 275 -10.10 3.18 7.41
C TYR A 275 -11.29 3.00 8.34
N SER A 276 -11.14 3.25 9.64
CA SER A 276 -12.16 3.00 10.66
C SER A 276 -13.24 4.06 10.69
N ILE A 277 -12.90 5.32 10.38
CA ILE A 277 -13.80 6.48 10.51
C ILE A 277 -14.46 6.88 9.19
N ARG A 278 -14.08 6.24 8.08
CA ARG A 278 -14.50 6.63 6.71
C ARG A 278 -16.02 6.70 6.47
N GLU A 279 -16.79 5.94 7.25
CA GLU A 279 -18.24 5.85 7.11
C GLU A 279 -18.93 6.97 7.90
N ASP A 280 -18.31 7.39 9.01
CA ASP A 280 -18.85 8.37 9.94
C ASP A 280 -18.39 9.81 9.61
N CYS A 281 -17.22 9.95 8.98
CA CYS A 281 -16.55 11.24 8.80
C CYS A 281 -15.79 11.32 7.47
N LEU A 282 -15.88 12.48 6.81
CA LEU A 282 -15.14 12.80 5.59
C LEU A 282 -13.74 13.29 5.92
N ILE A 283 -12.73 12.54 5.48
CA ILE A 283 -11.34 12.95 5.64
C ILE A 283 -10.97 13.91 4.52
N ASP A 284 -10.72 15.18 4.87
CA ASP A 284 -10.53 16.27 3.92
C ASP A 284 -9.07 16.74 3.83
N LEU A 285 -8.31 16.54 4.92
CA LEU A 285 -6.95 17.05 5.04
C LEU A 285 -6.02 16.00 5.67
N LEU A 286 -4.86 15.80 5.06
CA LEU A 286 -3.73 15.09 5.65
C LEU A 286 -2.50 16.00 5.58
N LEU A 287 -1.96 16.34 6.74
CA LEU A 287 -0.69 17.04 6.88
C LEU A 287 0.38 16.02 7.25
N ALA A 288 1.24 15.67 6.30
CA ALA A 288 2.34 14.72 6.49
C ALA A 288 3.66 15.49 6.52
N GLY A 289 4.16 15.77 7.73
CA GLY A 289 5.23 16.73 7.93
C GLY A 289 4.90 18.12 7.38
N ALA A 290 5.77 18.68 6.53
CA ALA A 290 5.56 19.96 5.87
C ALA A 290 4.72 19.87 4.57
N ARG A 291 4.15 18.70 4.25
CA ARG A 291 3.34 18.50 3.03
C ARG A 291 1.85 18.43 3.36
N ARG A 292 1.08 19.33 2.75
CA ARG A 292 -0.38 19.36 2.82
C ARG A 292 -1.00 18.54 1.67
N HIS A 293 -1.93 17.66 2.01
CA HIS A 293 -2.70 16.88 1.06
C HIS A 293 -4.19 17.09 1.31
N GLU A 294 -4.90 17.59 0.30
CA GLU A 294 -6.34 17.85 0.36
C GLU A 294 -7.11 16.82 -0.46
N PHE A 295 -8.26 16.41 0.08
CA PHE A 295 -9.10 15.38 -0.52
C PHE A 295 -10.47 15.89 -0.96
N THR A 296 -10.77 17.17 -0.74
CA THR A 296 -12.07 17.79 -1.07
C THR A 296 -12.45 17.61 -2.54
N ALA A 297 -11.46 17.60 -3.45
CA ALA A 297 -11.67 17.41 -4.90
C ALA A 297 -12.05 15.97 -5.30
N TYR A 298 -11.89 14.97 -4.41
CA TYR A 298 -12.16 13.57 -4.71
C TYR A 298 -13.54 13.14 -4.18
N PRO A 299 -14.26 12.26 -4.93
CA PRO A 299 -15.50 11.66 -4.44
C PRO A 299 -15.30 10.88 -3.14
N LYS A 300 -16.30 10.90 -2.23
CA LYS A 300 -16.30 10.23 -0.91
C LYS A 300 -15.71 8.82 -0.95
N GLY A 301 -16.18 7.99 -1.89
CA GLY A 301 -15.73 6.59 -2.02
C GLY A 301 -14.25 6.37 -2.40
N THR A 302 -13.56 7.40 -2.91
CA THR A 302 -12.16 7.28 -3.36
C THR A 302 -11.15 7.89 -2.39
N ARG A 303 -11.60 8.66 -1.40
CA ARG A 303 -10.71 9.41 -0.50
C ARG A 303 -9.83 8.51 0.34
N LEU A 304 -10.38 7.42 0.88
CA LEU A 304 -9.61 6.44 1.66
C LEU A 304 -8.46 5.85 0.85
N GLU A 305 -8.73 5.46 -0.41
CA GLU A 305 -7.72 4.91 -1.30
C GLU A 305 -6.59 5.92 -1.54
N ARG A 306 -6.95 7.19 -1.82
CA ARG A 306 -5.96 8.27 -2.01
C ARG A 306 -5.13 8.53 -0.77
N ILE A 307 -5.74 8.48 0.42
CA ILE A 307 -5.02 8.59 1.69
C ILE A 307 -4.01 7.44 1.79
N HIS A 308 -4.42 6.19 1.57
CA HIS A 308 -3.51 5.04 1.63
C HIS A 308 -2.40 5.11 0.57
N GLU A 309 -2.67 5.62 -0.63
CA GLU A 309 -1.66 5.87 -1.66
C GLU A 309 -0.61 6.89 -1.22
N ILE A 310 -1.04 8.02 -0.64
CA ILE A 310 -0.13 9.06 -0.15
C ILE A 310 0.69 8.50 1.01
N LEU A 311 0.04 7.85 1.98
CA LEU A 311 0.69 7.21 3.13
C LEU A 311 1.74 6.16 2.71
N ALA A 312 1.52 5.46 1.60
CA ALA A 312 2.50 4.53 1.04
C ALA A 312 3.81 5.22 0.63
N GLY A 313 3.73 6.46 0.13
CA GLY A 313 4.87 7.25 -0.35
C GLY A 313 5.52 8.16 0.70
N ILE A 314 5.03 8.18 1.95
CA ILE A 314 5.61 9.02 3.01
C ILE A 314 6.98 8.49 3.42
N GLU A 315 7.98 9.33 3.29
CA GLU A 315 9.34 9.09 3.78
C GLU A 315 9.63 9.98 5.01
N PRO A 316 10.63 9.61 5.84
CA PRO A 316 11.08 10.48 6.93
C PRO A 316 11.54 11.83 6.36
N SER A 317 11.09 12.90 7.00
CA SER A 317 11.51 14.26 6.66
C SER A 317 12.63 14.72 7.58
N GLU A 318 13.48 15.60 7.06
CA GLU A 318 14.34 16.45 7.89
C GLU A 318 13.47 17.39 8.75
N ASP A 319 14.06 17.96 9.80
CA ASP A 319 13.31 18.74 10.79
C ASP A 319 12.54 19.90 10.13
N TYR A 320 11.32 20.15 10.61
CA TYR A 320 10.44 21.23 10.13
C TYR A 320 9.85 21.99 11.31
N ALA A 321 9.57 23.26 11.08
CA ALA A 321 9.13 24.20 12.11
C ALA A 321 7.64 24.51 12.03
N ILE A 322 7.10 25.03 13.14
CA ILE A 322 5.69 25.46 13.24
C ILE A 322 5.29 26.45 12.14
N ASP A 323 6.19 27.33 11.74
CA ASP A 323 5.93 28.38 10.75
C ASP A 323 5.61 27.81 9.36
N GLN A 324 6.07 26.59 9.07
CA GLN A 324 5.79 25.90 7.80
C GLN A 324 4.43 25.19 7.83
N ILE A 325 4.04 24.64 8.98
CA ILE A 325 2.87 23.76 9.12
C ILE A 325 1.62 24.47 9.64
N GLY A 326 1.80 25.53 10.44
CA GLY A 326 0.73 26.32 11.02
C GLY A 326 -0.22 26.93 9.99
N PRO A 327 0.30 27.71 9.01
CA PRO A 327 -0.53 28.31 7.98
C PRO A 327 -1.29 27.28 7.13
N LEU A 328 -0.67 26.11 6.89
CA LEU A 328 -1.28 25.03 6.12
C LEU A 328 -2.54 24.46 6.78
N LEU A 329 -2.62 24.54 8.11
CA LEU A 329 -3.73 24.04 8.91
C LEU A 329 -4.76 25.14 9.19
N GLU A 330 -4.31 26.35 9.53
CA GLU A 330 -5.16 27.47 9.97
C GLU A 330 -6.27 27.80 8.96
N ASP A 331 -5.96 27.80 7.66
CA ASP A 331 -6.91 28.07 6.57
C ASP A 331 -8.16 27.18 6.59
N ARG A 332 -8.06 25.97 7.15
CA ARG A 332 -9.12 24.95 7.10
C ARG A 332 -9.69 24.57 8.47
N LEU A 333 -9.10 25.03 9.58
CA LEU A 333 -9.54 24.64 10.93
C LEU A 333 -11.02 24.95 11.21
N GLN A 334 -11.55 26.04 10.64
CA GLN A 334 -12.97 26.38 10.81
C GLN A 334 -13.91 25.38 10.14
N GLU A 335 -13.40 24.65 9.14
CA GLU A 335 -14.15 23.65 8.38
C GLU A 335 -14.01 22.23 8.95
N ILE A 336 -13.13 22.03 9.94
CA ILE A 336 -12.79 20.71 10.48
C ILE A 336 -13.53 20.48 11.80
N SER A 337 -14.24 19.36 11.90
CA SER A 337 -14.90 18.90 13.14
C SER A 337 -13.90 18.18 14.06
N GLU A 338 -13.11 17.27 13.50
CA GLU A 338 -12.16 16.42 14.23
C GLU A 338 -10.76 16.53 13.65
N ILE A 339 -9.75 16.63 14.52
CA ILE A 339 -8.34 16.55 14.12
C ILE A 339 -7.62 15.48 14.93
N VAL A 340 -6.92 14.60 14.22
CA VAL A 340 -6.15 13.52 14.83
C VAL A 340 -4.66 13.78 14.59
N PHE A 341 -3.94 14.05 15.66
CA PHE A 341 -2.49 14.18 15.66
C PHE A 341 -1.87 12.80 15.94
N ILE A 342 -1.06 12.31 15.01
CA ILE A 342 -0.29 11.07 15.14
C ILE A 342 1.18 11.48 15.09
N VAL A 343 1.80 11.56 16.26
CA VAL A 343 3.12 12.16 16.42
C VAL A 343 4.16 11.17 16.94
N LEU A 344 5.41 11.32 16.51
CA LEU A 344 6.52 10.48 17.00
C LEU A 344 7.15 11.08 18.27
N ARG A 345 6.99 12.40 18.45
CA ARG A 345 7.42 13.17 19.61
C ARG A 345 6.34 14.19 19.97
N TRP A 346 6.13 14.42 21.25
CA TRP A 346 5.30 15.54 21.72
C TRP A 346 6.18 16.69 22.12
N ASP A 347 6.16 17.77 21.34
CA ASP A 347 7.01 18.93 21.52
C ASP A 347 6.16 20.23 21.57
N PRO A 348 6.76 21.38 21.92
CA PRO A 348 6.03 22.64 21.99
C PRO A 348 5.36 23.06 20.68
N MET A 349 5.84 22.57 19.54
CA MET A 349 5.22 22.82 18.24
C MET A 349 3.86 22.13 18.14
N TYR A 350 3.79 20.82 18.40
CA TYR A 350 2.53 20.08 18.34
C TYR A 350 1.55 20.50 19.44
N GLN A 351 2.05 20.88 20.62
CA GLN A 351 1.23 21.48 21.67
C GLN A 351 0.51 22.74 21.19
N ARG A 352 1.24 23.69 20.59
CA ARG A 352 0.65 24.91 20.04
C ARG A 352 -0.36 24.64 18.93
N LEU A 353 -0.07 23.70 18.02
CA LEU A 353 -1.00 23.33 16.95
C LEU A 353 -2.29 22.72 17.50
N ALA A 354 -2.18 21.84 18.50
CA ALA A 354 -3.33 21.24 19.16
C ALA A 354 -4.16 22.30 19.91
N GLU A 355 -3.53 23.24 20.60
CA GLU A 355 -4.21 24.39 21.21
C GLU A 355 -4.92 25.25 20.17
N TRP A 356 -4.30 25.52 19.02
CA TRP A 356 -4.92 26.28 17.93
C TRP A 356 -6.16 25.57 17.39
N ALA A 357 -6.08 24.25 17.18
CA ALA A 357 -7.24 23.46 16.76
C ALA A 357 -8.35 23.46 17.82
N GLN A 358 -8.02 23.32 19.11
CA GLN A 358 -8.99 23.41 20.20
C GLN A 358 -9.60 24.81 20.34
N ARG A 359 -8.85 25.89 20.10
CA ARG A 359 -9.39 27.26 20.11
C ARG A 359 -10.28 27.53 18.91
N ALA A 360 -9.96 26.96 17.75
CA ALA A 360 -10.89 26.88 16.63
C ALA A 360 -12.11 26.03 17.00
N GLY A 361 -11.96 25.11 17.94
CA GLY A 361 -12.95 24.23 18.57
C GLY A 361 -13.13 22.88 17.88
N CYS A 362 -12.12 22.44 17.14
CA CYS A 362 -12.02 21.07 16.65
C CYS A 362 -11.88 20.11 17.83
N HIS A 363 -12.55 18.96 17.76
CA HIS A 363 -12.23 17.84 18.64
C HIS A 363 -10.83 17.35 18.31
N THR A 364 -9.95 17.41 19.30
CA THR A 364 -8.53 17.16 19.10
C THR A 364 -8.11 15.89 19.82
N THR A 365 -7.73 14.88 19.04
CA THR A 365 -7.21 13.61 19.53
C THR A 365 -5.70 13.57 19.26
N VAL A 366 -4.89 13.28 20.28
CA VAL A 366 -3.43 13.17 20.13
C VAL A 366 -2.99 11.74 20.47
N VAL A 367 -2.24 11.14 19.54
CA VAL A 367 -1.62 9.82 19.71
C VAL A 367 -0.12 9.97 19.57
N VAL A 368 0.62 9.53 20.58
CA VAL A 368 2.09 9.61 20.59
C VAL A 368 2.69 8.22 20.41
N ILE A 369 3.49 8.03 19.37
CA ILE A 369 4.07 6.74 19.01
C ILE A 369 5.52 6.70 19.43
N GLY A 370 5.80 5.92 20.47
CA GLY A 370 7.14 5.74 21.00
C GLY A 370 7.14 4.83 22.22
N ARG A 371 8.30 4.71 22.87
CA ARG A 371 8.34 4.10 24.20
C ARG A 371 7.63 5.05 25.18
N PRO A 372 6.82 4.53 26.10
CA PRO A 372 6.21 5.34 27.14
C PRO A 372 7.33 5.81 28.08
N ASP A 373 7.94 6.95 27.80
CA ASP A 373 8.61 7.72 28.84
C ASP A 373 7.49 8.31 29.70
N ALA A 374 7.07 7.49 30.68
CA ALA A 374 5.93 7.75 31.57
C ALA A 374 6.08 9.01 32.43
N SER A 375 7.14 9.81 32.25
CA SER A 375 7.48 10.97 33.07
C SER A 375 7.31 12.33 32.41
N ALA A 376 6.94 12.44 31.12
CA ALA A 376 6.89 13.74 30.42
C ALA A 376 5.49 14.22 30.00
N PHE A 377 4.47 13.35 29.96
CA PHE A 377 3.23 13.65 29.23
C PHE A 377 2.07 14.19 30.07
N ALA A 378 2.23 14.36 31.38
CA ALA A 378 1.09 14.53 32.29
C ALA A 378 1.00 15.86 33.05
N GLN A 379 1.87 16.85 32.81
CA GLN A 379 1.84 18.09 33.62
C GLN A 379 1.11 19.29 33.01
N ASP A 380 0.93 19.41 31.68
CA ASP A 380 0.40 20.66 31.09
C ASP A 380 -0.67 20.52 29.98
N TRP A 381 -1.22 19.33 29.70
CA TRP A 381 -2.22 19.15 28.62
C TRP A 381 -3.58 18.66 29.13
N ALA A 382 -4.66 19.32 28.67
CA ALA A 382 -6.04 19.05 29.10
C ALA A 382 -6.81 18.05 28.20
N GLY A 383 -6.23 17.56 27.10
CA GLY A 383 -6.88 16.61 26.18
C GLY A 383 -6.49 15.14 26.40
N ASP A 384 -7.23 14.21 25.78
CA ASP A 384 -6.95 12.78 25.82
C ASP A 384 -5.68 12.47 24.98
N ILE A 385 -4.61 12.00 25.63
CA ILE A 385 -3.38 11.52 24.98
C ILE A 385 -3.39 10.00 25.07
N ARG A 386 -3.29 9.33 23.92
CA ARG A 386 -3.29 7.87 23.84
C ARG A 386 -1.98 7.29 23.34
#